data_AF-A0A8S1ADA7-F1
#
_entry.id   AF-A0A8S1ADA7-F1
#
_cell.length_a   1.000
_cell.length_b   1.000
_cell.length_c   1.000
_cell.angle_alpha   90.00
_cell.angle_beta   90.00
_cell.angle_gamma   90.00
#
_symmetry.space_group_name_H-M   'P 1'
#
loop_
_entity.id
_entity.type
_entity.pdbx_description
1 polymer ?
#
loop_
_entity_poly.entity_id
_entity_poly.type
_entity_poly.pdbx_seq_one_letter_code
_entity_poly.pdbx_strand_id
1 'polypeptide(L)'
;MTEHWSWLTGSGAAEYTYSPPTRPSRPPHRPLVKLATSAHLHTIARHMPSDAKPRPWLLHDSVASVLSAKPARVMSQLIESHLRALFCNGYCLLLAVAATLASSVRGTAEVMSHVTAHFGKALEECREESGLSPEIMEEFKHFWSENFEIVHRELGCAIICMSNKFSLMQDDARMHHVNMDDYIKTFPNGEVLSAKMVDLIHNCEKQYDDMTDDCERVVKVAACFKTDAKKEGIAPEVTMIEAVMEKY
;
A
#
# COMPACT_ATOMS: atom_id res chain seq x y z
N MET A 1 63.48 3.30 5.37
CA MET A 1 63.15 2.26 6.38
C MET A 1 63.47 2.84 7.74
N THR A 2 62.59 2.58 8.72
CA THR A 2 62.60 2.98 10.15
C THR A 2 62.34 4.45 10.46
N GLU A 3 61.08 4.79 10.75
CA GLU A 3 60.51 5.75 11.74
C GLU A 3 58.97 5.55 11.67
N HIS A 4 58.09 5.57 12.68
CA HIS A 4 58.15 5.66 14.13
C HIS A 4 56.68 5.42 14.59
N TRP A 5 56.38 4.30 15.24
CA TRP A 5 55.04 3.98 15.78
C TRP A 5 54.98 4.38 17.27
N SER A 6 54.42 5.55 17.60
CA SER A 6 54.31 6.02 19.00
C SER A 6 53.03 6.83 19.29
N TRP A 7 51.83 6.27 19.04
CA TRP A 7 50.57 6.95 19.40
C TRP A 7 49.50 6.06 20.10
N LEU A 8 49.83 4.88 20.61
CA LEU A 8 48.80 3.92 21.12
C LEU A 8 48.75 3.66 22.64
N THR A 9 49.19 4.58 23.49
CA THR A 9 48.94 4.45 24.94
C THR A 9 48.58 5.79 25.59
N GLY A 10 47.33 6.21 25.39
CA GLY A 10 46.68 7.27 26.15
C GLY A 10 45.55 6.70 26.99
N SER A 11 45.88 6.13 28.14
CA SER A 11 44.91 5.73 29.17
C SER A 11 44.41 6.98 29.91
N GLY A 12 43.30 7.54 29.43
CA GLY A 12 42.51 8.52 30.16
C GLY A 12 41.14 7.93 30.46
N ALA A 13 40.89 7.55 31.71
CA ALA A 13 39.55 7.18 32.17
C ALA A 13 38.68 8.45 32.16
N ALA A 14 37.95 8.68 31.07
CA ALA A 14 36.89 9.67 31.02
C ALA A 14 35.70 9.10 31.79
N GLU A 15 35.44 9.69 32.96
CA GLU A 15 34.25 9.47 33.76
C GLU A 15 33.05 10.04 33.01
N TYR A 16 32.33 9.18 32.28
CA TYR A 16 31.08 9.55 31.62
C TYR A 16 29.99 9.72 32.67
N THR A 17 29.73 10.98 33.05
CA THR A 17 28.57 11.32 33.87
C THR A 17 27.31 11.16 33.02
N TYR A 18 26.58 10.07 33.25
CA TYR A 18 25.28 9.82 32.63
C TYR A 18 24.29 10.91 33.06
N SER A 19 23.95 11.80 32.13
CA SER A 19 22.85 12.75 32.31
C SER A 19 21.55 12.06 31.87
N PRO A 20 20.60 11.78 32.77
CA PRO A 20 19.34 11.15 32.38
C PRO A 20 18.54 12.10 31.46
N PRO A 21 17.82 11.55 30.46
CA PRO A 21 17.02 12.36 29.55
C PRO A 21 15.96 13.12 30.34
N THR A 22 15.95 14.45 30.19
CA THR A 22 14.91 15.31 30.74
C THR A 22 13.57 14.95 30.11
N ARG A 23 12.62 14.53 30.95
CA ARG A 23 11.24 14.23 30.57
C ARG A 23 10.66 15.39 29.73
N PRO A 24 10.10 15.13 28.54
CA PRO A 24 9.46 16.18 27.74
C PRO A 24 8.34 16.85 28.54
N SER A 25 8.42 18.18 28.63
CA SER A 25 7.39 19.02 29.23
C SER A 25 6.07 18.77 28.52
N ARG A 26 5.07 18.28 29.27
CA ARG A 26 3.71 18.06 28.79
C ARG A 26 3.18 19.38 28.20
N PRO A 27 2.71 19.42 26.93
CA PRO A 27 2.18 20.65 26.37
C PRO A 27 0.91 21.09 27.14
N PRO A 28 0.68 22.40 27.27
CA PRO A 28 -0.48 22.92 27.99
C PRO A 28 -1.77 22.46 27.33
N HIS A 29 -2.69 21.94 28.14
CA HIS A 29 -4.01 21.52 27.71
C HIS A 29 -4.73 22.69 27.01
N ARG A 30 -4.95 22.57 25.69
CA ARG A 30 -5.93 23.41 24.99
C ARG A 30 -7.34 22.97 25.42
N PRO A 31 -8.22 23.89 25.84
CA PRO A 31 -9.61 23.56 26.09
C PRO A 31 -10.29 23.19 24.76
N LEU A 32 -11.03 22.08 24.80
CA LEU A 32 -11.85 21.58 23.71
C LEU A 32 -12.93 22.62 23.36
N VAL A 33 -12.74 23.32 22.23
CA VAL A 33 -13.80 24.10 21.60
C VAL A 33 -14.77 23.10 20.97
N LYS A 34 -15.97 23.00 21.54
CA LYS A 34 -17.09 22.25 20.96
C LYS A 34 -17.48 22.92 19.63
N LEU A 35 -17.09 22.32 18.51
CA LEU A 35 -17.66 22.61 17.20
C LEU A 35 -19.09 22.06 17.16
N ALA A 36 -20.06 22.97 17.26
CA ALA A 36 -21.44 22.69 16.92
C ALA A 36 -21.57 22.66 15.39
N THR A 37 -21.63 21.47 14.80
CA THR A 37 -22.07 21.29 13.42
C THR A 37 -23.60 21.43 13.35
N SER A 38 -24.01 22.63 12.95
CA SER A 38 -25.38 22.96 12.57
C SER A 38 -25.78 22.20 11.31
N ALA A 39 -26.85 21.41 11.40
CA ALA A 39 -27.48 20.78 10.27
C ALA A 39 -28.28 21.83 9.47
N HIS A 40 -27.86 22.07 8.22
CA HIS A 40 -28.66 22.80 7.23
C HIS A 40 -28.81 21.93 5.98
N LEU A 41 -29.79 21.02 6.04
CA LEU A 41 -30.29 20.30 4.87
C LEU A 41 -31.28 21.21 4.15
N HIS A 42 -30.83 21.82 3.06
CA HIS A 42 -31.71 22.49 2.11
C HIS A 42 -32.52 21.45 1.34
N THR A 43 -33.82 21.42 1.60
CA THR A 43 -34.84 20.80 0.76
C THR A 43 -34.90 21.56 -0.57
N ILE A 44 -34.36 20.99 -1.64
CA ILE A 44 -34.62 21.46 -3.02
C ILE A 44 -35.66 20.55 -3.63
N ALA A 45 -36.91 21.02 -3.59
CA ALA A 45 -38.01 20.52 -4.39
C ALA A 45 -37.77 20.86 -5.86
N ARG A 46 -37.63 19.85 -6.73
CA ARG A 46 -37.78 20.03 -8.17
C ARG A 46 -39.22 19.71 -8.57
N HIS A 47 -39.85 20.73 -9.11
CA HIS A 47 -41.09 20.68 -9.88
C HIS A 47 -41.08 19.55 -10.92
N MET A 48 -42.14 18.76 -10.95
CA MET A 48 -42.60 18.08 -12.17
C MET A 48 -43.96 18.67 -12.58
N PRO A 49 -44.16 19.02 -13.86
CA PRO A 49 -45.44 19.52 -14.33
C PRO A 49 -46.44 18.38 -14.52
N SER A 50 -47.65 18.65 -14.04
CA SER A 50 -48.91 18.02 -14.39
C SER A 50 -49.12 18.00 -15.91
N ASP A 51 -49.54 16.85 -16.45
CA ASP A 51 -50.67 16.72 -17.39
C ASP A 51 -50.61 15.38 -18.15
N ALA A 52 -51.42 14.40 -17.72
CA ALA A 52 -51.82 13.29 -18.56
C ALA A 52 -53.26 12.85 -18.22
N LYS A 53 -54.19 13.28 -19.07
CA LYS A 53 -55.61 12.87 -19.05
C LYS A 53 -55.77 11.36 -19.30
N PRO A 54 -56.81 10.72 -18.71
CA PRO A 54 -57.21 9.38 -19.10
C PRO A 54 -58.02 9.43 -20.40
N ARG A 55 -57.67 8.59 -21.38
CA ARG A 55 -58.57 8.25 -22.50
C ARG A 55 -59.20 6.88 -22.25
N PRO A 56 -60.53 6.76 -22.36
CA PRO A 56 -61.21 5.48 -22.32
C PRO A 56 -61.56 4.98 -23.74
N TRP A 57 -61.69 3.66 -23.84
CA TRP A 57 -62.26 2.83 -24.92
C TRP A 57 -61.40 2.61 -26.17
N LEU A 58 -61.06 1.33 -26.41
CA LEU A 58 -61.51 0.57 -27.58
C LEU A 58 -61.12 -0.92 -27.39
N LEU A 59 -62.12 -1.72 -27.02
CA LEU A 59 -62.14 -3.14 -27.36
C LEU A 59 -62.27 -3.24 -28.89
N HIS A 60 -61.42 -4.02 -29.54
CA HIS A 60 -61.82 -4.95 -30.60
C HIS A 60 -60.67 -5.89 -30.95
N ASP A 61 -60.93 -7.17 -30.76
CA ASP A 61 -60.57 -8.33 -31.57
C ASP A 61 -59.34 -8.28 -32.48
N SER A 62 -58.40 -9.18 -32.21
CA SER A 62 -57.82 -10.06 -33.25
C SER A 62 -57.17 -11.26 -32.61
N VAL A 63 -58.01 -12.26 -32.30
CA VAL A 63 -57.63 -13.66 -32.29
C VAL A 63 -57.60 -14.11 -33.75
N ALA A 64 -56.42 -14.45 -34.27
CA ALA A 64 -56.18 -15.46 -35.32
C ALA A 64 -54.95 -15.11 -36.15
N SER A 65 -53.80 -15.70 -35.83
CA SER A 65 -52.85 -16.26 -36.80
C SER A 65 -51.64 -16.84 -36.07
N VAL A 66 -51.86 -17.94 -35.35
CA VAL A 66 -50.81 -18.91 -35.06
C VAL A 66 -51.37 -20.22 -35.58
N LEU A 67 -50.79 -20.76 -36.66
CA LEU A 67 -50.75 -22.18 -37.02
C LEU A 67 -50.20 -22.33 -38.46
N SER A 68 -48.89 -22.19 -38.61
CA SER A 68 -48.10 -22.96 -39.58
C SER A 68 -46.60 -22.72 -39.33
N ALA A 69 -46.13 -23.08 -38.13
CA ALA A 69 -44.69 -23.14 -37.85
C ALA A 69 -44.23 -24.59 -37.95
N LYS A 70 -43.41 -24.87 -38.96
CA LYS A 70 -42.74 -26.16 -39.15
C LYS A 70 -42.00 -26.56 -37.85
N PRO A 71 -42.14 -27.81 -37.36
CA PRO A 71 -41.58 -28.25 -36.07
C PRO A 71 -40.04 -28.17 -35.99
N ALA A 72 -39.34 -28.07 -37.11
CA ALA A 72 -37.88 -27.92 -37.13
C ALA A 72 -37.38 -26.51 -36.75
N ARG A 73 -38.20 -25.45 -36.88
CA ARG A 73 -37.74 -24.05 -36.70
C ARG A 73 -37.89 -23.57 -35.25
N VAL A 74 -38.84 -24.13 -34.50
CA VAL A 74 -39.09 -23.80 -33.08
C VAL A 74 -38.00 -24.38 -32.18
N MET A 75 -37.47 -25.57 -32.51
CA MET A 75 -36.42 -26.21 -31.71
C MET A 75 -35.06 -25.49 -31.84
N SER A 76 -34.77 -24.90 -33.01
CA SER A 76 -33.57 -24.09 -33.22
C SER A 76 -33.59 -22.76 -32.45
N GLN A 77 -34.76 -22.11 -32.31
CA GLN A 77 -34.88 -20.85 -31.57
C GLN A 77 -34.78 -21.05 -30.04
N LEU A 78 -35.25 -22.18 -29.51
CA LEU A 78 -35.09 -22.50 -28.09
C LEU A 78 -33.63 -22.77 -27.72
N ILE A 79 -32.86 -23.40 -28.61
CA ILE A 79 -31.44 -23.69 -28.38
C ILE A 79 -30.61 -22.39 -28.39
N GLU A 80 -30.89 -21.45 -29.31
CA GLU A 80 -30.19 -20.15 -29.34
C GLU A 80 -30.51 -19.26 -28.14
N SER A 81 -31.75 -19.26 -27.64
CA SER A 81 -32.12 -18.46 -26.45
C SER A 81 -31.48 -19.02 -25.17
N HIS A 82 -31.42 -20.35 -25.03
CA HIS A 82 -30.71 -21.00 -23.92
C HIS A 82 -29.20 -20.82 -24.02
N LEU A 83 -28.59 -20.90 -25.20
CA LEU A 83 -27.16 -20.59 -25.37
C LEU A 83 -26.87 -19.13 -25.00
N ARG A 84 -27.66 -18.16 -25.48
CA ARG A 84 -27.46 -16.73 -25.15
C ARG A 84 -27.61 -16.43 -23.66
N ALA A 85 -28.56 -17.07 -22.98
CA ALA A 85 -28.73 -16.92 -21.53
C ALA A 85 -27.54 -17.51 -20.76
N LEU A 86 -27.01 -18.65 -21.19
CA LEU A 86 -25.81 -19.27 -20.60
C LEU A 86 -24.54 -18.43 -20.84
N PHE A 87 -24.37 -17.87 -22.03
CA PHE A 87 -23.26 -16.96 -22.34
C PHE A 87 -23.35 -15.65 -21.55
N CYS A 88 -24.55 -15.08 -21.36
CA CYS A 88 -24.75 -13.85 -20.60
C CYS A 88 -24.44 -14.06 -19.11
N ASN A 89 -24.93 -15.17 -18.54
CA ASN A 89 -24.70 -15.48 -17.13
C ASN A 89 -23.23 -15.81 -16.84
N GLY A 90 -22.57 -16.56 -17.74
CA GLY A 90 -21.13 -16.84 -17.64
C GLY A 90 -20.27 -15.59 -17.77
N TYR A 91 -20.60 -14.67 -18.69
CA TYR A 91 -19.84 -13.44 -18.89
C TYR A 91 -20.02 -12.44 -17.73
N CYS A 92 -21.23 -12.30 -17.18
CA CYS A 92 -21.46 -11.49 -15.99
C CYS A 92 -20.69 -12.01 -14.77
N LEU A 93 -20.60 -13.34 -14.60
CA LEU A 93 -19.87 -13.94 -13.48
C LEU A 93 -18.35 -13.73 -13.62
N LEU A 94 -17.81 -13.87 -14.84
CA LEU A 94 -16.41 -13.55 -15.15
C LEU A 94 -16.07 -12.08 -14.89
N LEU A 95 -16.93 -11.15 -15.31
CA LEU A 95 -16.73 -9.71 -15.07
C LEU A 95 -16.80 -9.37 -13.58
N ALA A 96 -17.72 -9.98 -12.83
CA ALA A 96 -17.82 -9.78 -11.39
C ALA A 96 -16.55 -10.28 -10.66
N VAL A 97 -16.04 -11.47 -11.03
CA VAL A 97 -14.80 -12.00 -10.47
C VAL A 97 -13.61 -11.10 -10.81
N ALA A 98 -13.47 -10.67 -12.06
CA ALA A 98 -12.40 -9.76 -12.47
C ALA A 98 -12.43 -8.42 -11.72
N ALA A 99 -13.63 -7.86 -11.49
CA ALA A 99 -13.80 -6.63 -10.72
C ALA A 99 -13.37 -6.80 -9.26
N THR A 100 -13.72 -7.91 -8.61
CA THR A 100 -13.30 -8.18 -7.22
C THR A 100 -11.78 -8.31 -7.09
N LEU A 101 -11.11 -9.00 -8.03
CA LEU A 101 -9.66 -9.14 -8.02
C LEU A 101 -8.95 -7.80 -8.24
N ALA A 102 -9.42 -6.99 -9.18
CA ALA A 102 -8.86 -5.66 -9.43
C ALA A 102 -9.00 -4.73 -8.21
N SER A 103 -10.11 -4.81 -7.46
CA SER A 103 -10.29 -4.00 -6.25
C SER A 103 -9.34 -4.39 -5.12
N SER A 104 -9.02 -5.67 -4.97
CA SER A 104 -8.09 -6.15 -3.93
C SER A 104 -6.66 -5.66 -4.15
N VAL A 105 -6.16 -5.73 -5.39
CA VAL A 105 -4.80 -5.27 -5.76
C VAL A 105 -4.64 -3.77 -5.50
N ARG A 106 -5.66 -2.98 -5.87
CA ARG A 106 -5.66 -1.53 -5.63
C ARG A 106 -5.62 -1.19 -4.14
N GLY A 107 -6.32 -1.96 -3.30
CA GLY A 107 -6.30 -1.80 -1.85
C GLY A 107 -4.90 -2.02 -1.27
N THR A 108 -4.19 -3.06 -1.68
CA THR A 108 -2.83 -3.35 -1.17
C THR A 108 -1.78 -2.31 -1.56
N ALA A 109 -1.86 -1.74 -2.77
CA ALA A 109 -0.94 -0.68 -3.19
C ALA A 109 -1.18 0.63 -2.42
N GLU A 110 -2.42 0.93 -2.05
CA GLU A 110 -2.76 2.06 -1.18
C GLU A 110 -2.17 1.88 0.23
N VAL A 111 -2.28 0.69 0.83
CA VAL A 111 -1.62 0.41 2.12
C VAL A 111 -0.10 0.58 1.99
N MET A 112 0.51 0.08 0.91
CA MET A 112 1.95 0.20 0.70
C MET A 112 2.42 1.66 0.56
N SER A 113 1.59 2.54 -0.02
CA SER A 113 1.93 3.96 -0.10
C SER A 113 1.92 4.63 1.28
N HIS A 114 0.96 4.28 2.14
CA HIS A 114 0.90 4.71 3.53
C HIS A 114 2.11 4.24 4.36
N VAL A 115 2.44 2.95 4.24
CA VAL A 115 3.64 2.36 4.88
C VAL A 115 4.90 3.08 4.42
N THR A 116 5.07 3.27 3.10
CA THR A 116 6.25 3.94 2.54
C THR A 116 6.36 5.39 3.01
N ALA A 117 5.26 6.14 3.00
CA ALA A 117 5.25 7.55 3.41
C ALA A 117 5.60 7.71 4.89
N HIS A 118 5.04 6.88 5.77
CA HIS A 118 5.34 6.94 7.20
C HIS A 118 6.75 6.44 7.53
N PHE A 119 7.18 5.35 6.91
CA PHE A 119 8.53 4.81 7.08
C PHE A 119 9.59 5.83 6.65
N GLY A 120 9.38 6.50 5.50
CA GLY A 120 10.29 7.51 4.95
C GLY A 120 10.57 8.71 5.86
N LYS A 121 9.75 8.96 6.88
CA LYS A 121 9.96 10.06 7.83
C LYS A 121 11.19 9.89 8.71
N ALA A 122 11.55 8.64 8.99
CA ALA A 122 12.75 8.32 9.75
C ALA A 122 14.03 8.60 8.95
N LEU A 123 13.94 8.81 7.63
CA LEU A 123 15.10 9.01 6.77
C LEU A 123 15.90 10.27 7.14
N GLU A 124 15.23 11.37 7.50
CA GLU A 124 15.90 12.61 7.90
C GLU A 124 16.76 12.41 9.16
N GLU A 125 16.22 11.69 10.14
CA GLU A 125 16.94 11.35 11.38
C GLU A 125 18.09 10.37 11.12
N CYS A 126 17.93 9.50 10.11
CA CYS A 126 18.91 8.48 9.76
C CYS A 126 19.99 8.95 8.78
N ARG A 127 19.87 10.14 8.20
CA ARG A 127 20.82 10.65 7.20
C ARG A 127 22.24 10.74 7.76
N GLU A 128 22.40 11.43 8.89
CA GLU A 128 23.71 11.66 9.49
C GLU A 128 24.32 10.36 10.01
N GLU A 129 23.51 9.47 10.59
CA GLU A 129 23.94 8.18 11.14
C GLU A 129 24.38 7.19 10.04
N SER A 130 23.72 7.19 8.88
CA SER A 130 23.98 6.27 7.77
C SER A 130 25.02 6.78 6.77
N GLY A 131 25.44 8.05 6.87
CA GLY A 131 26.32 8.69 5.89
C GLY A 131 25.64 8.93 4.54
N LEU A 132 24.31 8.97 4.50
CA LEU A 132 23.57 9.21 3.26
C LEU A 132 23.84 10.62 2.75
N SER A 133 24.34 10.75 1.52
CA SER A 133 24.46 12.05 0.90
C SER A 133 23.06 12.62 0.62
N PRO A 134 22.90 13.97 0.59
CA PRO A 134 21.64 14.59 0.19
C PRO A 134 21.15 14.14 -1.20
N GLU A 135 22.07 13.76 -2.10
CA GLU A 135 21.76 13.25 -3.44
C GLU A 135 21.05 11.88 -3.35
N ILE A 136 21.55 10.95 -2.53
CA ILE A 136 20.92 9.62 -2.32
C ILE A 136 19.57 9.75 -1.57
N MET A 137 19.36 10.84 -0.82
CA MET A 137 18.06 11.09 -0.18
C MET A 137 16.97 11.49 -1.16
N GLU A 138 17.29 12.34 -2.14
CA GLU A 138 16.34 12.69 -3.19
C GLU A 138 15.94 11.44 -3.98
N GLU A 139 16.87 10.51 -4.15
CA GLU A 139 16.67 9.20 -4.77
C GLU A 139 15.74 8.27 -3.97
N PHE A 140 15.67 8.39 -2.64
CA PHE A 140 14.75 7.57 -1.82
C PHE A 140 13.28 7.79 -2.19
N LYS A 141 12.91 9.01 -2.60
CA LYS A 141 11.56 9.32 -3.14
C LYS A 141 11.25 8.54 -4.41
N HIS A 142 12.30 8.13 -5.12
CA HIS A 142 12.25 7.34 -6.33
C HIS A 142 12.44 5.84 -6.07
N PHE A 143 12.45 5.38 -4.81
CA PHE A 143 12.55 3.95 -4.46
C PHE A 143 11.60 3.10 -5.30
N TRP A 144 10.35 3.53 -5.47
CA TRP A 144 9.33 2.80 -6.24
C TRP A 144 9.37 3.05 -7.75
N SER A 145 10.10 4.05 -8.23
CA SER A 145 10.21 4.36 -9.65
C SER A 145 10.82 3.21 -10.45
N GLU A 146 10.47 3.10 -11.73
CA GLU A 146 11.00 2.06 -12.62
C GLU A 146 12.49 2.24 -12.94
N ASN A 147 12.95 3.49 -12.99
CA ASN A 147 14.29 3.84 -13.45
C ASN A 147 15.33 3.90 -12.32
N PHE A 148 14.96 3.52 -11.10
CA PHE A 148 15.85 3.59 -9.95
C PHE A 148 16.36 2.21 -9.53
N GLU A 149 17.66 2.01 -9.62
CA GLU A 149 18.35 0.81 -9.18
C GLU A 149 18.77 0.94 -7.72
N ILE A 150 18.34 -0.01 -6.89
CA ILE A 150 18.66 -0.05 -5.46
C ILE A 150 19.98 -0.81 -5.29
N VAL A 151 21.10 -0.09 -5.31
CA VAL A 151 22.45 -0.73 -5.29
C VAL A 151 23.41 -0.16 -4.23
N HIS A 152 23.12 0.99 -3.64
CA HIS A 152 24.03 1.68 -2.74
C HIS A 152 24.04 1.07 -1.33
N ARG A 153 25.23 0.73 -0.81
CA ARG A 153 25.39 0.16 0.53
C ARG A 153 24.86 1.11 1.62
N GLU A 154 25.06 2.40 1.43
CA GLU A 154 24.60 3.49 2.31
C GLU A 154 23.09 3.45 2.50
N LEU A 155 22.34 3.15 1.42
CA LEU A 155 20.89 3.00 1.49
C LEU A 155 20.50 1.79 2.36
N GLY A 156 21.24 0.69 2.29
CA GLY A 156 21.05 -0.44 3.19
C GLY A 156 21.24 -0.07 4.67
N CYS A 157 22.30 0.68 4.98
CA CYS A 157 22.53 1.17 6.35
C CYS A 157 21.40 2.13 6.81
N ALA A 158 20.88 2.98 5.93
CA ALA A 158 19.74 3.83 6.27
C ALA A 158 18.46 3.03 6.52
N ILE A 159 18.18 2.00 5.73
CA ILE A 159 17.04 1.10 5.97
C ILE A 159 17.15 0.42 7.34
N ILE A 160 18.35 -0.01 7.73
CA ILE A 160 18.60 -0.57 9.08
C ILE A 160 18.29 0.48 10.15
N CYS A 161 18.86 1.69 10.02
CA CYS A 161 18.61 2.78 10.96
C CYS A 161 17.11 3.08 11.11
N MET A 162 16.41 3.27 9.98
CA MET A 162 14.97 3.58 9.96
C MET A 162 14.15 2.45 10.59
N SER A 163 14.50 1.19 10.28
CA SER A 163 13.82 0.02 10.84
C SER A 163 13.98 -0.07 12.35
N ASN A 164 15.16 0.27 12.88
CA ASN A 164 15.42 0.28 14.32
C ASN A 164 14.62 1.36 15.06
N LYS A 165 14.37 2.53 14.45
CA LYS A 165 13.50 3.57 15.06
C LYS A 165 12.07 3.06 15.30
N PHE A 166 11.62 2.09 14.50
CA PHE A 166 10.30 1.46 14.62
C PHE A 166 10.36 0.04 15.22
N SER A 167 11.53 -0.43 15.67
CA SER A 167 11.75 -1.80 16.15
C SER A 167 11.32 -2.89 15.14
N LEU A 168 11.50 -2.63 13.85
CA LEU A 168 11.11 -3.54 12.76
C LEU A 168 12.19 -4.58 12.42
N MET A 169 13.35 -4.50 13.07
CA MET A 169 14.45 -5.45 12.93
C MET A 169 14.82 -6.09 14.26
N GLN A 170 15.43 -7.27 14.18
CA GLN A 170 16.08 -7.99 15.26
C GLN A 170 17.56 -7.58 15.36
N ASP A 171 18.27 -8.08 16.36
CA ASP A 171 19.68 -7.77 16.62
C ASP A 171 20.63 -8.24 15.49
N ASP A 172 20.19 -9.17 14.64
CA ASP A 172 20.93 -9.68 13.48
C ASP A 172 20.60 -8.94 12.16
N ALA A 173 20.01 -7.75 12.27
CA ALA A 173 19.59 -6.92 11.13
C ALA A 173 18.68 -7.68 10.14
N ARG A 174 17.84 -8.58 10.66
CA ARG A 174 16.71 -9.18 9.93
C ARG A 174 15.40 -8.61 10.41
N MET A 175 14.36 -8.71 9.59
CA MET A 175 13.03 -8.28 9.94
C MET A 175 12.54 -8.98 11.22
N HIS A 176 11.94 -8.20 12.12
CA HIS A 176 11.18 -8.71 13.24
C HIS A 176 9.74 -8.98 12.79
N HIS A 177 9.40 -10.23 12.46
CA HIS A 177 8.13 -10.60 11.81
C HIS A 177 6.89 -10.07 12.51
N VAL A 178 6.82 -10.20 13.85
CA VAL A 178 5.65 -9.75 14.64
C VAL A 178 5.51 -8.22 14.60
N ASN A 179 6.58 -7.49 14.92
CA ASN A 179 6.56 -6.02 14.88
C ASN A 179 6.28 -5.47 13.48
N MET A 180 6.78 -6.12 12.41
CA MET A 180 6.44 -5.72 11.05
C MET A 180 4.96 -5.94 10.74
N ASP A 181 4.40 -7.10 11.08
CA ASP A 181 2.97 -7.38 10.91
C ASP A 181 2.10 -6.37 11.67
N ASP A 182 2.42 -6.11 12.94
CA ASP A 182 1.70 -5.14 13.79
C ASP A 182 1.84 -3.71 13.24
N TYR A 183 3.04 -3.32 12.80
CA TYR A 183 3.29 -2.01 12.20
C TYR A 183 2.42 -1.79 10.96
N ILE A 184 2.37 -2.77 10.04
CA ILE A 184 1.56 -2.65 8.82
C ILE A 184 0.07 -2.56 9.16
N LYS A 185 -0.39 -3.29 10.18
CA LYS A 185 -1.78 -3.23 10.67
C LYS A 185 -2.17 -1.89 11.30
N THR A 186 -1.23 -1.01 11.60
CA THR A 186 -1.55 0.36 12.08
C THR A 186 -2.06 1.28 10.98
N PHE A 187 -1.89 0.91 9.71
CA PHE A 187 -2.33 1.68 8.55
C PHE A 187 -3.77 1.33 8.12
N PRO A 188 -4.49 2.23 7.43
CA PRO A 188 -5.83 1.93 6.93
C PRO A 188 -5.83 0.69 6.03
N ASN A 189 -6.66 -0.31 6.35
CA ASN A 189 -6.72 -1.63 5.70
C ASN A 189 -5.41 -2.44 5.79
N GLY A 190 -4.54 -2.18 6.76
CA GLY A 190 -3.24 -2.83 6.91
C GLY A 190 -3.28 -4.36 6.96
N GLU A 191 -4.37 -4.93 7.48
CA GLU A 191 -4.61 -6.37 7.59
C GLU A 191 -4.60 -7.10 6.24
N VAL A 192 -4.89 -6.42 5.14
CA VAL A 192 -4.91 -7.02 3.79
C VAL A 192 -3.51 -7.16 3.19
N LEU A 193 -2.53 -6.42 3.73
CA LEU A 193 -1.15 -6.39 3.24
C LEU A 193 -0.17 -7.09 4.17
N SER A 194 -0.38 -7.05 5.49
CA SER A 194 0.63 -7.35 6.50
C SER A 194 1.31 -8.72 6.30
N ALA A 195 0.52 -9.79 6.21
CA ALA A 195 1.03 -11.15 6.01
C ALA A 195 1.79 -11.28 4.69
N LYS A 196 1.24 -10.73 3.59
CA LYS A 196 1.89 -10.79 2.27
C LYS A 196 3.23 -10.05 2.27
N MET A 197 3.30 -8.87 2.87
CA MET A 197 4.54 -8.08 2.91
C MET A 197 5.62 -8.77 3.77
N VAL A 198 5.25 -9.32 4.93
CA VAL A 198 6.15 -10.11 5.78
C VAL A 198 6.69 -11.32 5.02
N ASP A 199 5.83 -12.06 4.31
CA ASP A 199 6.24 -13.22 3.52
C ASP A 199 7.20 -12.85 2.39
N LEU A 200 6.94 -11.76 1.66
CA LEU A 200 7.82 -11.29 0.59
C LEU A 200 9.20 -10.89 1.11
N ILE A 201 9.26 -10.09 2.18
CA ILE A 201 10.54 -9.68 2.77
C ILE A 201 11.31 -10.90 3.27
N HIS A 202 10.65 -11.80 4.00
CA HIS A 202 11.29 -12.99 4.53
C HIS A 202 11.82 -13.93 3.44
N ASN A 203 11.11 -14.05 2.32
CA ASN A 203 11.58 -14.84 1.18
C ASN A 203 12.76 -14.17 0.46
N CYS A 204 12.83 -12.84 0.44
CA CYS A 204 14.01 -12.12 -0.05
C CYS A 204 15.21 -12.27 0.89
N GLU A 205 15.02 -12.24 2.21
CA GLU A 205 16.11 -12.47 3.19
C GLU A 205 16.80 -13.81 2.99
N LYS A 206 16.04 -14.88 2.75
CA LYS A 206 16.58 -16.23 2.50
C LYS A 206 17.53 -16.30 1.31
N GLN A 207 17.37 -15.42 0.32
CA GLN A 207 18.21 -15.43 -0.89
C GLN A 207 19.60 -14.85 -0.66
N TYR A 208 19.78 -14.11 0.44
CA TYR A 208 21.01 -13.39 0.78
C TYR A 208 21.50 -13.74 2.18
N ASP A 209 21.15 -14.93 2.67
CA ASP A 209 21.43 -15.41 4.03
C ASP A 209 22.92 -15.57 4.33
N ASP A 210 23.72 -15.78 3.28
CA ASP A 210 25.16 -15.97 3.31
C ASP A 210 25.96 -14.65 3.26
N MET A 211 25.29 -13.51 3.06
CA MET A 211 25.94 -12.20 3.03
C MET A 211 26.23 -11.70 4.44
N THR A 212 27.50 -11.40 4.71
CA THR A 212 27.98 -10.98 6.03
C THR A 212 27.91 -9.47 6.29
N ASP A 213 27.97 -8.64 5.25
CA ASP A 213 27.76 -7.19 5.40
C ASP A 213 26.25 -6.92 5.45
N ASP A 214 25.77 -6.50 6.62
CA ASP A 214 24.34 -6.29 6.85
C ASP A 214 23.74 -5.18 5.97
N CYS A 215 24.49 -4.10 5.71
CA CYS A 215 24.01 -3.02 4.86
C CYS A 215 23.87 -3.49 3.40
N GLU A 216 24.86 -4.20 2.88
CA GLU A 216 24.79 -4.79 1.53
C GLU A 216 23.67 -5.82 1.43
N ARG A 217 23.52 -6.68 2.44
CA ARG A 217 22.43 -7.66 2.49
C ARG A 217 21.06 -6.98 2.48
N VAL A 218 20.85 -5.98 3.34
CA VAL A 218 19.56 -5.26 3.43
C VAL A 218 19.22 -4.54 2.14
N VAL A 219 20.17 -3.90 1.46
CA VAL A 219 19.88 -3.25 0.17
C VAL A 219 19.51 -4.27 -0.92
N LYS A 220 20.14 -5.46 -0.93
CA LYS A 220 19.77 -6.55 -1.85
C LYS A 220 18.37 -7.12 -1.54
N VAL A 221 18.05 -7.30 -0.26
CA VAL A 221 16.70 -7.68 0.19
C VAL A 221 15.67 -6.63 -0.24
N ALA A 222 15.97 -5.34 -0.10
CA ALA A 222 15.08 -4.26 -0.51
C ALA A 222 14.86 -4.23 -2.04
N ALA A 223 15.91 -4.47 -2.84
CA ALA A 223 15.80 -4.58 -4.29
C ALA A 223 14.96 -5.79 -4.73
N CYS A 224 15.16 -6.95 -4.07
CA CYS A 224 14.33 -8.14 -4.25
C CYS A 224 12.86 -7.85 -3.90
N PHE A 225 12.62 -7.25 -2.73
CA PHE A 225 11.27 -6.90 -2.28
C PHE A 225 10.56 -5.96 -3.25
N LYS A 226 11.24 -4.91 -3.75
CA LYS A 226 10.69 -4.01 -4.78
C LYS A 226 10.25 -4.79 -6.02
N THR A 227 11.07 -5.74 -6.47
CA THR A 227 10.80 -6.55 -7.67
C THR A 227 9.58 -7.44 -7.46
N ASP A 228 9.53 -8.16 -6.33
CA ASP A 228 8.41 -9.04 -6.01
C ASP A 228 7.13 -8.26 -5.71
N ALA A 229 7.21 -7.11 -5.05
CA ALA A 229 6.07 -6.23 -4.83
C ALA A 229 5.46 -5.73 -6.14
N LYS A 230 6.30 -5.40 -7.14
CA LYS A 230 5.82 -5.04 -8.48
C LYS A 230 5.13 -6.21 -9.16
N LYS A 231 5.73 -7.41 -9.10
CA LYS A 231 5.17 -8.63 -9.67
C LYS A 231 3.81 -9.01 -9.05
N GLU A 232 3.67 -8.82 -7.74
CA GLU A 232 2.45 -9.07 -6.99
C GLU A 232 1.40 -7.96 -7.11
N GLY A 233 1.72 -6.86 -7.82
CA GLY A 233 0.82 -5.72 -8.04
C GLY A 233 0.57 -4.87 -6.78
N ILE A 234 1.43 -4.99 -5.76
CA ILE A 234 1.29 -4.25 -4.49
C ILE A 234 2.23 -3.04 -4.40
N ALA A 235 3.12 -2.86 -5.38
CA ALA A 235 3.98 -1.70 -5.46
C ALA A 235 3.15 -0.43 -5.74
N PRO A 236 3.30 0.64 -4.94
CA PRO A 236 2.61 1.90 -5.16
C PRO A 236 3.29 2.70 -6.28
N GLU A 237 2.49 3.50 -6.98
CA GLU A 237 3.01 4.59 -7.81
C GLU A 237 3.54 5.72 -6.91
N VAL A 238 4.57 6.45 -7.37
CA VAL A 238 5.14 7.58 -6.60
C VAL A 238 4.08 8.61 -6.23
N THR A 239 3.15 8.89 -7.14
CA THR A 239 2.02 9.81 -6.91
C THR A 239 1.07 9.37 -5.80
N MET A 240 0.93 8.05 -5.56
CA MET A 240 0.12 7.52 -4.44
C MET A 240 0.80 7.78 -3.10
N ILE A 241 2.13 7.80 -3.06
CA ILE A 241 2.91 8.11 -1.86
C ILE A 241 2.81 9.60 -1.57
N GLU A 242 3.08 10.44 -2.56
CA GLU A 242 2.96 11.91 -2.46
C GLU A 242 1.59 12.34 -1.91
N ALA A 243 0.51 11.70 -2.38
CA ALA A 243 -0.85 11.97 -1.92
C ALA A 243 -1.11 11.65 -0.43
N VAL A 244 -0.27 10.83 0.21
CA VAL A 244 -0.43 10.45 1.63
C VAL A 244 0.70 10.95 2.52
N MET A 245 1.73 11.61 1.97
CA MET A 245 2.86 12.14 2.74
C MET A 245 2.42 13.14 3.82
N GLU A 246 1.44 13.99 3.55
CA GLU A 246 0.94 15.00 4.51
C GLU A 246 0.13 14.39 5.67
N LYS A 247 -0.29 13.12 5.57
CA LYS A 247 -1.08 12.47 6.63
C LYS A 247 -0.25 12.14 7.87
N TYR A 248 1.05 12.05 7.70
CA TYR A 248 1.97 11.69 8.76
C TYR A 248 2.79 12.90 9.13
#